data_AF-A0A4Z1C1S9-F1
#
_entry.id   AF-A0A4Z1C1S9-F1
#
_cell.length_a   1.000
_cell.length_b   1.000
_cell.length_c   1.000
_cell.angle_alpha   90.00
_cell.angle_beta   90.00
_cell.angle_gamma   90.00
#
_symmetry.space_group_name_H-M   'P 1'
#
loop_
_entity.id
_entity.type
_entity.pdbx_description
1 polymer ?
#
loop_
_entity_poly.entity_id
_entity_poly.type
_entity_poly.pdbx_seq_one_letter_code
_entity_poly.pdbx_strand_id
1 'polypeptide(L)'
;MKHRDYRKMFLAAGMPEDQVDAVLDHFHADGGAADITSAAEYETAKSIYAVMDASVPSGDFHSPVARYLISLGVRIVAWEDQAA
;
A
#
# COMPACT_ATOMS: atom_id res chain seq x y z
N MET A 1 -1.67 6.78 -19.95
CA MET A 1 -1.22 5.39 -20.15
C MET A 1 -0.66 4.74 -18.88
N LYS A 2 0.11 5.44 -18.04
CA LYS A 2 0.72 4.86 -16.81
C LYS A 2 -0.27 4.34 -15.74
N HIS A 3 -1.45 4.95 -15.60
CA HIS A 3 -2.43 4.59 -14.55
C HIS A 3 -3.02 3.17 -14.71
N ARG A 4 -3.29 2.72 -15.94
CA ARG A 4 -3.86 1.40 -16.19
C ARG A 4 -2.87 0.28 -15.88
N ASP A 5 -1.57 0.56 -16.00
CA ASP A 5 -0.52 -0.41 -15.70
C ASP A 5 -0.33 -0.56 -14.18
N TYR A 6 -0.47 0.52 -13.42
CA TYR A 6 -0.36 0.47 -11.96
C TYR A 6 -1.53 -0.28 -11.32
N ARG A 7 -2.77 -0.05 -11.80
CA ARG A 7 -3.94 -0.83 -11.36
C ARG A 7 -3.75 -2.32 -11.53
N LYS A 8 -3.23 -2.74 -12.70
CA LYS A 8 -2.93 -4.16 -12.94
C LYS A 8 -1.85 -4.69 -12.01
N MET A 9 -0.78 -3.92 -11.77
CA MET A 9 0.28 -4.32 -10.86
C MET A 9 -0.21 -4.48 -9.42
N PHE A 10 -1.01 -3.53 -8.92
CA PHE A 10 -1.54 -3.59 -7.56
C PHE A 10 -2.53 -4.74 -7.37
N LEU A 11 -3.44 -4.96 -8.34
CA LEU A 11 -4.33 -6.11 -8.32
C LEU A 11 -3.57 -7.43 -8.39
N ALA A 12 -2.53 -7.53 -9.24
CA ALA A 12 -1.70 -8.72 -9.33
C ALA A 12 -0.91 -8.98 -8.04
N ALA A 13 -0.57 -7.92 -7.31
CA ALA A 13 0.04 -8.00 -5.98
C ALA A 13 -0.99 -8.34 -4.88
N GLY A 14 -2.29 -8.38 -5.17
CA GLY A 14 -3.33 -8.76 -4.22
C GLY A 14 -4.02 -7.61 -3.50
N MET A 15 -3.90 -6.38 -4.00
CA MET A 15 -4.76 -5.26 -3.59
C MET A 15 -6.24 -5.61 -3.86
N PRO A 16 -7.16 -5.41 -2.90
CA PRO A 16 -8.59 -5.58 -3.13
C PRO A 16 -9.13 -4.66 -4.24
N GLU A 17 -10.03 -5.18 -5.08
CA GLU A 17 -10.57 -4.43 -6.22
C GLU A 17 -11.42 -3.22 -5.81
N ASP A 18 -12.07 -3.29 -4.66
CA ASP A 18 -12.82 -2.19 -4.07
C ASP A 18 -11.94 -1.09 -3.45
N GLN A 19 -10.65 -1.37 -3.21
CA GLN A 19 -9.71 -0.42 -2.62
C GLN A 19 -8.69 0.14 -3.62
N VAL A 20 -8.42 -0.58 -4.72
CA VAL A 20 -7.31 -0.27 -5.64
C VAL A 20 -7.37 1.15 -6.21
N ASP A 21 -8.56 1.65 -6.55
CA ASP A 21 -8.68 2.96 -7.19
C ASP A 21 -8.42 4.09 -6.17
N ALA A 22 -8.97 4.00 -4.96
CA ALA A 22 -8.72 4.96 -3.89
C ALA A 22 -7.24 5.00 -3.47
N VAL A 23 -6.60 3.82 -3.36
CA VAL A 23 -5.17 3.74 -3.06
C VAL A 23 -4.33 4.37 -4.17
N LEU A 24 -4.65 4.10 -5.43
CA LEU A 24 -3.90 4.66 -6.54
C LEU A 24 -4.07 6.16 -6.67
N ASP A 25 -5.26 6.69 -6.42
CA ASP A 25 -5.51 8.13 -6.43
C ASP A 25 -4.61 8.83 -5.40
N HIS A 26 -4.57 8.33 -4.16
CA HIS A 26 -3.68 8.87 -3.13
C HIS A 26 -2.20 8.66 -3.47
N PHE A 27 -1.81 7.46 -3.93
CA PHE A 27 -0.43 7.16 -4.31
C PHE A 27 0.07 8.04 -5.46
N HIS A 28 -0.81 8.41 -6.39
CA HIS A 28 -0.47 9.33 -7.48
C HIS A 28 -0.39 10.78 -7.03
N ALA A 29 -1.23 11.20 -6.09
CA ALA A 29 -1.22 12.57 -5.55
C ALA A 29 -0.02 12.80 -4.63
N ASP A 30 0.18 11.91 -3.67
CA ASP A 30 1.05 12.11 -2.50
C ASP A 30 2.28 11.18 -2.50
N GLY A 31 2.36 10.26 -3.46
CA GLY A 31 3.54 9.41 -3.68
C GLY A 31 3.69 8.24 -2.72
N GLY A 32 2.68 7.94 -1.90
CA GLY A 32 2.74 6.91 -0.85
C GLY A 32 1.37 6.41 -0.40
N ALA A 33 1.34 5.74 0.75
CA ALA A 33 0.13 5.31 1.42
C ALA A 33 -0.44 6.42 2.31
N ALA A 34 -1.78 6.45 2.41
CA ALA A 34 -2.50 7.39 3.26
C ALA A 34 -2.21 7.15 4.75
N ASP A 35 -2.38 8.20 5.55
CA ASP A 35 -2.32 8.07 7.00
C ASP A 35 -3.40 7.13 7.53
N ILE A 36 -3.02 6.34 8.54
CA ILE A 36 -3.93 5.47 9.27
C ILE A 36 -4.51 6.29 10.42
N THR A 37 -5.83 6.42 10.46
CA THR A 37 -6.55 7.28 11.42
C THR A 37 -7.49 6.49 12.33
N SER A 38 -7.63 5.18 12.09
CA SER A 38 -8.48 4.30 12.89
C SER A 38 -7.91 2.89 13.01
N ALA A 39 -8.34 2.16 14.05
CA ALA A 39 -7.96 0.76 14.24
C ALA A 39 -8.44 -0.16 13.09
N ALA A 40 -9.57 0.16 12.46
CA ALA A 40 -10.07 -0.60 11.31
C ALA A 40 -9.17 -0.40 10.07
N GLU A 41 -8.72 0.83 9.83
CA GLU A 41 -7.74 1.13 8.78
C GLU A 41 -6.39 0.44 9.05
N TYR A 42 -5.95 0.39 10.31
CA TYR A 42 -4.74 -0.31 10.71
C TYR A 42 -4.79 -1.82 10.40
N GLU A 43 -5.87 -2.51 10.77
CA GLU A 43 -6.00 -3.94 10.47
C GLU A 43 -6.14 -4.22 8.97
N THR A 44 -6.78 -3.30 8.25
CA THR A 44 -6.85 -3.35 6.77
C THR A 44 -5.46 -3.19 6.17
N ALA A 45 -4.70 -2.19 6.62
CA ALA A 45 -3.34 -1.91 6.16
C ALA A 45 -2.41 -3.10 6.39
N LYS A 46 -2.45 -3.75 7.56
CA LYS A 46 -1.68 -4.96 7.84
C LYS A 46 -2.03 -6.11 6.92
N SER A 47 -3.32 -6.32 6.68
CA SER A 47 -3.80 -7.38 5.80
C SER A 47 -3.33 -7.17 4.36
N ILE A 48 -3.42 -5.93 3.85
CA ILE A 48 -2.92 -5.55 2.54
C ILE A 48 -1.39 -5.72 2.46
N TYR A 49 -0.67 -5.22 3.46
CA TYR A 49 0.79 -5.33 3.52
C TYR A 49 1.22 -6.80 3.42
N ALA A 50 0.65 -7.68 4.25
CA ALA A 50 1.01 -9.09 4.28
C ALA A 50 0.76 -9.81 2.93
N VAL A 51 -0.34 -9.49 2.25
CA VAL A 51 -0.66 -10.09 0.95
C VAL A 51 0.29 -9.56 -0.14
N MET A 52 0.49 -8.25 -0.19
CA MET A 52 1.28 -7.62 -1.25
C MET A 52 2.79 -7.86 -1.09
N ASP A 53 3.31 -7.94 0.13
CA ASP A 53 4.74 -8.19 0.40
C ASP A 53 5.22 -9.51 -0.22
N ALA A 54 4.39 -10.56 -0.16
CA ALA A 54 4.69 -11.85 -0.77
C ALA A 54 4.81 -11.80 -2.30
N SER A 55 4.29 -10.76 -2.95
CA SER A 55 4.33 -10.58 -4.40
C SER A 55 5.56 -9.80 -4.90
N VAL A 56 6.28 -9.12 -4.00
CA VAL A 56 7.42 -8.27 -4.36
C VAL A 56 8.72 -9.07 -4.29
N PRO A 57 9.49 -9.14 -5.38
CA PRO A 57 10.80 -9.78 -5.36
C PRO A 57 11.75 -9.12 -4.36
N SER A 58 12.54 -9.95 -3.66
CA SER A 58 13.59 -9.44 -2.78
C SER A 58 14.55 -8.54 -3.56
N GLY A 59 14.76 -7.32 -3.06
CA GLY A 59 15.62 -6.31 -3.68
C GLY A 59 14.91 -5.33 -4.63
N ASP A 60 13.60 -5.49 -4.88
CA ASP A 60 12.81 -4.47 -5.57
C ASP A 60 12.37 -3.39 -4.58
N PHE A 61 12.90 -2.18 -4.76
CA PHE A 61 12.55 -0.98 -3.98
C PHE A 61 11.98 0.14 -4.84
N HIS A 62 11.79 -0.11 -6.14
CA HIS A 62 11.53 0.94 -7.12
C HIS A 62 10.22 0.73 -7.89
N SER A 63 9.70 -0.50 -7.97
CA SER A 63 8.40 -0.70 -8.55
C SER A 63 7.31 0.06 -7.78
N PRO A 64 6.20 0.42 -8.45
CA PRO A 64 5.08 1.09 -7.79
C PRO A 64 4.56 0.32 -6.57
N VAL A 65 4.50 -1.01 -6.66
CA VAL A 65 4.07 -1.89 -5.56
C VAL A 65 5.06 -1.85 -4.41
N ALA A 66 6.36 -1.99 -4.69
CA ALA A 66 7.40 -1.91 -3.66
C ALA A 66 7.41 -0.55 -2.95
N ARG A 67 7.30 0.55 -3.70
CA ARG A 67 7.24 1.91 -3.14
C ARG A 67 6.00 2.11 -2.28
N TYR A 68 4.85 1.61 -2.70
CA TYR A 68 3.63 1.65 -1.91
C TYR A 68 3.78 0.86 -0.62
N LEU A 69 4.30 -0.37 -0.67
CA LEU A 69 4.54 -1.20 0.52
C LEU A 69 5.49 -0.54 1.52
N ILE A 70 6.61 0.01 1.05
CA ILE A 70 7.54 0.75 1.92
C ILE A 70 6.80 1.89 2.64
N SER A 71 6.00 2.67 1.89
CA SER A 71 5.21 3.74 2.48
C SER A 71 4.14 3.22 3.44
N LEU A 72 3.46 2.12 3.12
CA LEU A 72 2.42 1.51 3.97
C LEU A 72 3.02 1.01 5.28
N GLY A 73 4.18 0.37 5.23
CA GLY A 73 4.93 -0.05 6.42
C GLY A 73 5.28 1.12 7.34
N VAL A 74 5.70 2.25 6.77
CA VAL A 74 5.95 3.48 7.55
C VAL A 74 4.68 3.97 8.25
N ARG A 75 3.51 3.93 7.58
CA ARG A 75 2.24 4.34 8.19
C ARG A 75 1.78 3.40 9.30
N ILE A 76 1.99 2.09 9.13
CA ILE A 76 1.70 1.07 10.14
C ILE A 76 2.53 1.32 11.40
N VAL A 77 3.86 1.50 11.26
CA VAL A 77 4.76 1.80 12.39
C VAL A 77 4.38 3.12 13.06
N ALA A 78 4.08 4.17 12.28
CA ALA A 78 3.68 5.46 12.83
C ALA A 78 2.39 5.39 13.66
N TRP A 79 1.43 4.54 13.28
CA TRP A 79 0.23 4.28 14.07
C TRP A 79 0.55 3.50 15.37
N GLU A 80 1.40 2.48 15.28
CA GLU A 80 1.82 1.68 16.44
C GLU A 80 2.55 2.54 17.49
N ASP A 81 3.42 3.45 17.05
CA ASP A 81 4.14 4.39 17.92
C ASP A 81 3.21 5.37 18.63
N GLN A 82 2.08 5.75 18.03
CA GLN A 82 1.08 6.64 18.66
C GLN A 82 0.21 5.91 19.68
N ALA A 83 0.06 4.60 19.55
CA ALA A 83 -0.75 3.76 20.43
C ALA A 83 0.03 3.25 21.67
N ALA A 84 1.35 3.44 21.68
CA ALA A 84 2.27 3.07 22.76
C ALA A 84 2.33 4.12 23.88
#